data_AF-M3A2E7-F1
#
_entry.id   AF-M3A2E7-F1
#
_cell.length_a   1.000
_cell.length_b   1.000
_cell.length_c   1.000
_cell.angle_alpha   90.00
_cell.angle_beta   90.00
_cell.angle_gamma   90.00
#
_symmetry.space_group_name_H-M   'P 1'
#
loop_
_entity.id
_entity.type
_entity.pdbx_description
1 polymer ?
#
loop_
_entity_poly.entity_id
_entity_poly.type
_entity_poly.pdbx_seq_one_letter_code
_entity_poly.pdbx_strand_id
1 'polypeptide(L)'
;MLEPRPTNHHRMFLTCYEDTFDRGWHHVDLFVHDEYGREVNWVHWTVEADGPEAADESVRREEPLLRRTTEWQHRVSAAAMDYWTADACWDDAPADVA
;
A
#
# COMPACT_ATOMS: atom_id res chain seq x y z
N MET A 1 3.13 -2.11 -31.84
CA MET A 1 4.35 -2.09 -30.99
C MET A 1 3.88 -1.78 -29.59
N LEU A 2 4.23 -2.60 -28.59
CA LEU A 2 3.91 -2.31 -27.19
C LEU A 2 4.87 -1.21 -26.72
N GLU A 3 4.31 -0.13 -26.19
CA GLU A 3 5.10 0.91 -25.53
C GLU A 3 5.90 0.27 -24.37
N PRO A 4 7.16 0.70 -24.14
CA PRO A 4 7.93 0.22 -23.00
C PRO A 4 7.17 0.52 -21.71
N ARG A 5 7.25 -0.40 -20.73
CA ARG A 5 6.57 -0.22 -19.44
C ARG A 5 7.14 1.04 -18.76
N PRO A 6 6.30 2.01 -18.39
CA PRO A 6 6.76 3.17 -17.63
C PRO A 6 7.37 2.71 -16.31
N THR A 7 8.47 3.35 -15.92
CA THR A 7 9.15 3.11 -14.63
C THR A 7 8.83 4.20 -13.62
N ASN A 8 7.93 5.13 -13.95
CA ASN A 8 7.59 6.25 -13.10
C ASN A 8 6.55 5.84 -12.06
N HIS A 9 6.81 6.19 -10.81
CA HIS A 9 5.83 6.05 -9.73
C HIS A 9 4.92 7.30 -9.77
N HIS A 10 3.74 7.19 -10.38
CA HIS A 10 2.80 8.31 -10.49
C HIS A 10 1.78 8.32 -9.35
N ARG A 11 1.25 7.14 -8.99
CA ARG A 11 0.33 7.00 -7.86
C ARG A 11 0.66 5.76 -7.06
N MET A 12 0.62 5.89 -5.73
CA MET A 12 0.78 4.78 -4.83
C MET A 12 -0.32 4.79 -3.78
N PHE A 13 -0.81 3.62 -3.40
CA PHE A 13 -1.73 3.50 -2.29
C PHE A 13 -1.54 2.19 -1.54
N LEU A 14 -1.76 2.26 -0.23
CA LEU A 14 -1.80 1.13 0.68
C LEU A 14 -3.21 0.56 0.76
N THR A 15 -3.32 -0.75 0.93
CA THR A 15 -4.56 -1.45 1.24
C THR A 15 -4.34 -2.44 2.37
N CYS A 16 -5.22 -2.46 3.35
CA CYS A 16 -5.29 -3.52 4.37
C CYS A 16 -6.74 -3.98 4.56
N TYR A 17 -6.91 -5.15 5.17
CA TYR A 17 -8.19 -5.83 5.29
C TYR A 17 -8.50 -6.19 6.73
N GLU A 18 -9.77 -6.41 7.03
CA GLU A 18 -10.21 -7.19 8.18
C GLU A 18 -10.36 -8.64 7.75
N ASP A 19 -9.86 -9.58 8.55
CA ASP A 19 -9.99 -11.00 8.28
C ASP A 19 -11.39 -11.51 8.67
N THR A 20 -12.40 -11.04 7.94
CA THR A 20 -13.81 -11.35 8.18
C THR A 20 -14.14 -12.85 8.10
N PHE A 21 -13.25 -13.66 7.54
CA PHE A 21 -13.45 -15.10 7.37
C PHE A 21 -12.55 -15.96 8.26
N ASP A 22 -11.87 -15.36 9.25
CA ASP A 22 -11.00 -16.03 10.23
C ASP A 22 -9.97 -16.97 9.59
N ARG A 23 -9.34 -16.53 8.49
CA ARG A 23 -8.33 -17.31 7.75
C ARG A 23 -6.89 -17.10 8.27
N GLY A 24 -6.70 -16.17 9.20
CA GLY A 24 -5.42 -15.73 9.75
C GLY A 24 -4.57 -14.94 8.76
N TRP A 25 -5.17 -14.30 7.76
CA TRP A 25 -4.45 -13.64 6.66
C TRP A 25 -4.34 -12.13 6.86
N HIS A 26 -3.53 -11.73 7.84
CA HIS A 26 -3.30 -10.33 8.16
C HIS A 26 -2.17 -9.75 7.29
N HIS A 27 -2.49 -8.79 6.44
CA HIS A 27 -1.50 -8.16 5.57
C HIS A 27 -1.84 -6.71 5.19
N VAL A 28 -0.82 -6.01 4.71
CA VAL A 28 -0.93 -4.71 4.05
C VAL A 28 -0.16 -4.76 2.72
N ASP A 29 -0.81 -4.29 1.68
CA ASP A 29 -0.28 -4.21 0.32
C ASP A 29 -0.03 -2.75 -0.08
N LEU A 30 1.08 -2.50 -0.76
CA LEU A 30 1.35 -1.27 -1.48
C LEU A 30 1.25 -1.51 -2.98
N PHE A 31 0.35 -0.78 -3.64
CA PHE A 31 0.22 -0.79 -5.08
C PHE A 31 0.86 0.46 -5.68
N VAL A 32 1.69 0.30 -6.71
CA VAL A 32 2.34 1.39 -7.44
C VAL A 32 1.84 1.40 -8.87
N HIS A 33 1.36 2.56 -9.31
CA HIS A 33 0.81 2.77 -10.63
C HIS A 33 1.59 3.85 -11.40
N ASP A 34 1.69 3.65 -12.72
CA ASP A 34 2.22 4.65 -13.65
C ASP A 34 1.20 5.75 -13.99
N GLU A 35 1.62 6.71 -14.82
CA GLU A 35 0.79 7.85 -15.25
C GLU A 35 -0.45 7.45 -16.08
N TYR A 36 -0.48 6.22 -16.59
CA TYR A 36 -1.62 5.65 -17.33
C TYR A 36 -2.53 4.80 -16.44
N GLY A 37 -2.24 4.72 -15.14
CA GLY A 37 -3.00 3.92 -14.19
C GLY A 37 -2.77 2.42 -14.32
N ARG A 38 -1.62 1.99 -14.87
CA ARG A 38 -1.22 0.58 -14.91
C ARG A 38 -0.46 0.24 -13.63
N GLU A 39 -0.77 -0.87 -12.99
CA GLU A 39 0.03 -1.39 -11.88
C GLU A 39 1.42 -1.79 -12.41
N VAL A 40 2.45 -1.16 -11.87
CA VAL A 40 3.85 -1.38 -12.26
C VAL A 40 4.68 -2.02 -11.15
N ASN A 41 4.21 -1.98 -9.91
CA ASN A 41 4.83 -2.65 -8.78
C ASN A 41 3.81 -2.97 -7.68
N TRP A 42 4.12 -4.01 -6.89
CA TRP A 42 3.34 -4.43 -5.74
C TRP A 42 4.28 -4.93 -4.63
N VAL A 43 4.06 -4.45 -3.42
CA VAL A 43 4.76 -4.91 -2.21
C VAL A 43 3.73 -5.42 -1.22
N HIS A 44 4.04 -6.53 -0.55
CA HIS A 44 3.17 -7.21 0.39
C HIS A 44 3.89 -7.44 1.71
N TRP A 45 3.28 -7.02 2.81
CA TRP A 45 3.79 -7.26 4.16
C TRP A 45 2.76 -7.99 5.01
N THR A 46 3.21 -9.01 5.73
CA THR A 46 2.42 -9.63 6.81
C THR A 46 2.39 -8.68 8.01
N VAL A 47 1.23 -8.57 8.66
CA VAL A 47 1.04 -7.74 9.85
C VAL A 47 0.58 -8.60 11.03
N GLU A 48 0.71 -8.07 12.24
CA GLU A 48 0.42 -8.82 13.47
C GLU A 48 -1.08 -8.87 13.81
N ALA A 49 -1.87 -7.93 13.27
CA ALA A 49 -3.30 -7.83 13.45
C ALA A 49 -3.94 -7.12 12.25
N ASP A 50 -5.26 -7.21 12.12
CA ASP A 50 -5.99 -6.54 11.05
C ASP A 50 -6.05 -5.02 11.20
N GLY A 51 -6.34 -4.37 10.07
CA GLY A 51 -6.77 -2.99 10.04
C GLY A 51 -5.66 -1.93 10.01
N PRO A 52 -6.07 -0.65 10.02
CA PRO A 52 -5.20 0.50 9.79
C PRO A 52 -3.98 0.62 10.72
N GLU A 53 -4.17 0.40 12.02
CA GLU A 53 -3.14 0.64 13.03
C GLU A 53 -1.97 -0.34 12.89
N ALA A 54 -2.29 -1.63 12.76
CA ALA A 54 -1.29 -2.68 12.56
C ALA A 54 -0.59 -2.57 11.20
N ALA A 55 -1.34 -2.14 10.16
CA ALA A 55 -0.77 -1.82 8.86
C ALA A 55 0.26 -0.68 8.95
N ASP A 56 -0.08 0.43 9.60
CA ASP A 56 0.83 1.57 9.77
C ASP A 56 2.09 1.20 10.58
N GLU A 57 1.95 0.38 11.63
CA GLU A 57 3.09 -0.09 12.43
C GLU A 57 4.05 -0.95 11.60
N SER A 58 3.51 -1.92 10.84
CA SER A 58 4.33 -2.78 10.01
C SER A 58 5.01 -1.99 8.90
N VAL A 59 4.29 -1.13 8.19
CA VAL A 59 4.87 -0.29 7.12
C VAL A 59 5.99 0.59 7.67
N ARG A 60 5.80 1.22 8.84
CA ARG A 60 6.84 2.06 9.45
C ARG A 60 8.11 1.29 9.81
N ARG A 61 7.97 -0.01 10.15
CA ARG A 61 9.10 -0.88 10.48
C ARG A 61 9.85 -1.34 9.23
N GLU A 62 9.12 -1.76 8.19
CA GLU A 62 9.71 -2.33 6.98
C GLU A 62 10.19 -1.25 5.99
N GLU A 63 9.43 -0.17 5.84
CA GLU A 63 9.70 0.95 4.91
C GLU A 63 9.58 2.31 5.62
N PRO A 64 10.59 2.72 6.43
CA PRO A 64 10.51 3.94 7.24
C PRO A 64 10.35 5.25 6.44
N LEU A 65 10.72 5.23 5.15
CA LEU A 65 10.57 6.39 4.25
C LEU A 65 9.21 6.42 3.56
N LEU A 66 8.40 5.36 3.65
CA LEU A 66 7.07 5.33 3.09
C LEU A 66 6.09 5.94 4.09
N ARG A 67 5.33 6.95 3.65
CA ARG A 67 4.25 7.54 4.45
C ARG A 67 2.95 7.64 3.69
N ARG A 68 1.85 7.50 4.43
CA ARG A 68 0.52 7.85 3.93
C ARG A 68 0.41 9.37 3.73
N THR A 69 -0.25 9.75 2.65
CA THR A 69 -0.56 11.16 2.32
C THR A 69 -2.04 11.47 2.55
N THR A 70 -2.88 10.45 2.70
CA THR A 70 -4.29 10.57 3.08
C THR A 70 -4.61 9.72 4.30
N GLU A 71 -5.70 10.05 4.98
CA GLU A 71 -6.29 9.15 5.97
C GLU A 71 -6.73 7.82 5.36
N TRP A 72 -6.78 6.79 6.21
CA TRP A 72 -7.36 5.51 5.84
C TRP A 72 -8.84 5.67 5.52
N GLN A 73 -9.24 5.21 4.34
CA GLN A 73 -10.61 5.25 3.89
C GLN A 73 -11.22 3.85 4.01
N HIS A 74 -12.13 3.69 4.96
CA HIS A 74 -12.87 2.44 5.16
C HIS A 74 -13.85 2.18 4.01
N ARG A 75 -13.93 0.93 3.61
CA ARG A 75 -14.79 0.41 2.55
C ARG A 75 -15.21 -1.03 2.90
N VAL A 76 -16.28 -1.47 2.25
CA VAL A 76 -16.80 -2.83 2.37
C VAL A 76 -16.84 -3.44 0.98
N SER A 77 -16.22 -4.60 0.81
CA SER A 77 -16.19 -5.30 -0.47
C SER A 77 -17.55 -5.92 -0.82
N ALA A 78 -17.72 -6.38 -2.06
CA ALA A 78 -18.92 -7.10 -2.49
C ALA A 78 -19.20 -8.39 -1.69
N ALA A 79 -18.16 -8.95 -1.04
CA ALA A 79 -18.26 -10.13 -0.18
C ALA A 79 -18.46 -9.77 1.30
N ALA A 80 -18.79 -8.51 1.62
CA ALA A 80 -18.96 -8.00 2.99
C ALA A 80 -17.70 -8.05 3.87
N MET A 81 -16.51 -8.07 3.25
CA MET A 81 -15.23 -7.93 3.95
C MET A 81 -14.85 -6.45 4.04
N ASP A 82 -14.53 -6.00 5.25
CA ASP A 82 -14.03 -4.65 5.52
C ASP A 82 -12.59 -4.48 5.04
N TYR A 83 -12.31 -3.32 4.44
CA TYR A 83 -10.97 -2.98 3.98
C TYR A 83 -10.74 -1.47 4.02
N TRP A 84 -9.48 -1.08 4.06
CA TRP A 84 -9.08 0.32 4.08
C TRP A 84 -8.08 0.60 2.98
N THR A 85 -8.17 1.80 2.40
CA THR A 85 -7.19 2.29 1.44
C THR A 85 -6.68 3.67 1.82
N ALA A 86 -5.40 3.95 1.57
CA ALA A 86 -4.84 5.29 1.72
C ALA A 86 -3.78 5.55 0.66
N ASP A 87 -3.78 6.74 0.06
CA ASP A 87 -2.67 7.12 -0.82
C ASP A 87 -1.39 7.27 0.01
N ALA A 88 -0.25 6.97 -0.61
CA ALA A 88 1.07 7.00 0.02
C ALA A 88 2.12 7.58 -0.92
N CYS A 89 3.27 7.96 -0.37
CA CYS A 89 4.46 8.32 -1.12
C CYS A 89 5.71 7.93 -0.32
N TRP A 90 6.79 7.61 -1.01
CA TRP A 90 8.11 7.66 -0.37
C TRP A 90 8.51 9.12 -0.19
N ASP A 91 9.03 9.45 0.99
CA ASP A 91 9.82 10.66 1.14
C ASP A 91 11.13 10.46 0.39
N ASP A 92 11.50 11.47 -0.41
CA ASP A 92 12.84 11.55 -0.94
C ASP A 92 13.80 11.65 0.26
N ALA A 93 14.50 10.57 0.58
CA ALA A 93 15.73 10.70 1.34
C ALA A 93 16.61 11.68 0.55
N PRO A 94 17.27 12.68 1.18
CA PRO A 94 18.23 13.50 0.46
C PRO A 94 19.19 12.54 -0.23
N ALA A 95 19.21 12.59 -1.57
CA ALA A 95 20.15 11.82 -2.36
C ALA A 95 21.53 12.13 -1.78
N ASP A 96 22.13 11.13 -1.13
CA ASP A 96 23.40 11.31 -0.46
C ASP A 96 24.39 11.76 -1.53
N VAL A 97 24.86 12.99 -1.39
CA VAL A 97 25.91 13.58 -2.20
C VAL A 97 27.20 12.87 -1.81
N ALA A 98 27.56 11.83 -2.55
CA ALA A 98 28.87 11.18 -2.49
C ALA A 98 29.42 10.94 -3.90
#